data_AF-A0A524MHG8-F1
#
_entry.id   AF-A0A524MHG8-F1
#
_cell.length_a   1.000
_cell.length_b   1.000
_cell.length_c   1.000
_cell.angle_alpha   90.00
_cell.angle_beta   90.00
_cell.angle_gamma   90.00
#
_symmetry.space_group_name_H-M   'P 1'
#
loop_
_entity.id
_entity.type
_entity.pdbx_description
1 polymer ?
#
loop_
_entity_poly.entity_id
_entity_poly.type
_entity_poly.pdbx_seq_one_letter_code
_entity_poly.pdbx_strand_id
1 'polypeptide(L)'
;MIVEKEYTEGRTTFLSADVEYYSGDKKQISANLPVFYNPRMQLNRDISVLLLSGYLEGNNIESMCEPLTGSGIRTLRYLNECPGDFSATVFDVNPAAVETATKNIKQLGFEKRAKVVKGDAKLLLMTESREKRFDYVDVDPFGTPAPYLNASIQSISPHGGLLALTATDMPVLCGAYPKVAMRRYGGFSIRAPFVHELAVRLLEAIAFRIAGLNDCSMTPVAVLSTDHYVRTWVKIKADRKKSNREVEYLGIIRYCQGCMRTQTVPLTAIHEESHFEHDIKDCKGPVRKAGPLWIGSLFDSKILKKTTNLFEQDDASIYHKRVPRILEEMIEENVLLAYPYIDIHVLCDLYNLTPPKNKDVIEYLRNAGYKVARTHFRPTAIRTDASVVDVKSAISELIGR
;
A
#
# COMPACT_ATOMS: atom_id res chain seq x y z
N MET A 1 -1.18 -28.81 -23.10
CA MET A 1 -0.91 -27.43 -23.56
C MET A 1 -1.77 -26.49 -22.74
N ILE A 2 -1.20 -25.37 -22.29
CA ILE A 2 -1.94 -24.31 -21.59
C ILE A 2 -2.69 -23.51 -22.66
N VAL A 3 -3.96 -23.18 -22.41
CA VAL A 3 -4.71 -22.27 -23.27
C VAL A 3 -4.24 -20.85 -22.96
N GLU A 4 -3.51 -20.24 -23.88
CA GLU A 4 -2.96 -18.90 -23.74
C GLU A 4 -3.84 -17.87 -24.45
N LYS A 5 -3.89 -16.65 -23.91
CA LYS A 5 -4.55 -15.47 -24.51
C LYS A 5 -3.60 -14.29 -24.42
N GLU A 6 -3.64 -13.44 -25.44
CA GLU A 6 -2.93 -12.16 -25.44
C GLU A 6 -3.76 -11.11 -24.70
N TYR A 7 -3.08 -10.31 -23.88
CA TYR A 7 -3.65 -9.21 -23.11
C TYR A 7 -2.85 -7.94 -23.33
N THR A 8 -3.52 -6.80 -23.24
CA THR A 8 -2.87 -5.49 -23.20
C THR A 8 -3.23 -4.79 -21.90
N GLU A 9 -2.22 -4.33 -21.16
CA GLU A 9 -2.37 -3.50 -19.97
C GLU A 9 -1.37 -2.35 -20.03
N GLY A 10 -1.85 -1.11 -19.88
CA GLY A 10 -1.02 0.08 -20.17
C GLY A 10 -0.59 0.06 -21.64
N ARG A 11 0.72 0.12 -21.87
CA ARG A 11 1.32 0.03 -23.23
C ARG A 11 1.86 -1.37 -23.55
N THR A 12 1.64 -2.32 -22.65
CA THR A 12 2.34 -3.59 -22.66
C THR A 12 1.39 -4.71 -23.08
N THR A 13 1.69 -5.32 -24.23
CA THR A 13 0.99 -6.50 -24.74
C THR A 13 1.78 -7.76 -24.43
N PHE A 14 1.12 -8.78 -23.88
CA PHE A 14 1.77 -9.98 -23.33
C PHE A 14 0.84 -11.20 -23.35
N LEU A 15 1.43 -12.39 -23.29
CA LEU A 15 0.72 -13.66 -23.17
C LEU A 15 0.54 -14.06 -21.70
N SER A 16 -0.61 -14.66 -21.39
CA SER A 16 -0.84 -15.37 -20.14
C SER A 16 -1.82 -16.52 -20.35
N ALA A 17 -2.06 -17.34 -19.32
CA ALA A 17 -3.17 -18.29 -19.34
C ALA A 17 -4.49 -17.53 -19.54
N ASP A 18 -5.37 -18.09 -20.38
CA ASP A 18 -6.68 -17.49 -20.66
C ASP A 18 -7.55 -17.49 -19.40
N VAL A 19 -7.60 -16.33 -18.76
CA VAL A 19 -8.35 -16.10 -17.52
C VAL A 19 -9.82 -16.46 -17.69
N GLU A 20 -10.45 -16.16 -18.84
CA GLU A 20 -11.87 -16.45 -19.08
C GLU A 20 -12.09 -17.96 -19.21
N TYR A 21 -11.23 -18.63 -19.99
CA TYR A 21 -11.27 -20.08 -20.15
C TYR A 21 -11.14 -20.82 -18.81
N TYR A 22 -10.18 -20.42 -17.97
CA TYR A 22 -9.87 -21.13 -16.72
C TYR A 22 -10.74 -20.72 -15.51
N SER A 23 -11.34 -19.54 -15.53
CA SER A 23 -12.24 -19.10 -14.44
C SER A 23 -13.70 -19.52 -14.64
N GLY A 24 -14.09 -19.88 -15.87
CA GLY A 24 -15.45 -20.31 -16.22
C GLY A 24 -16.51 -19.32 -15.74
N ASP A 25 -17.70 -19.83 -15.38
CA ASP A 25 -18.83 -19.00 -14.93
C ASP A 25 -18.63 -18.34 -13.56
N LYS A 26 -17.65 -18.79 -12.78
CA LYS A 26 -17.47 -18.33 -11.39
C LYS A 26 -16.89 -16.91 -11.31
N LYS A 27 -16.34 -16.35 -12.39
CA LYS A 27 -15.70 -15.01 -12.47
C LYS A 27 -14.70 -14.70 -11.34
N GLN A 28 -14.26 -15.70 -10.60
CA GLN A 28 -13.36 -15.59 -9.45
C GLN A 28 -12.01 -16.20 -9.85
N ILE A 29 -11.00 -15.34 -9.91
CA ILE A 29 -9.65 -15.68 -10.33
C ILE A 29 -8.97 -16.39 -9.16
N SER A 30 -8.47 -17.60 -9.40
CA SER A 30 -7.81 -18.44 -8.40
C SER A 30 -6.30 -18.46 -8.61
N ALA A 31 -5.55 -18.69 -7.53
CA ALA A 31 -4.13 -19.00 -7.58
C ALA A 31 -3.82 -20.30 -8.35
N ASN A 32 -4.85 -21.12 -8.64
CA ASN A 32 -4.73 -22.36 -9.40
C ASN A 32 -4.64 -22.18 -10.92
N LEU A 33 -4.63 -20.94 -11.42
CA LEU A 33 -4.37 -20.68 -12.84
C LEU A 33 -3.02 -21.28 -13.25
N PRO A 34 -2.91 -21.92 -14.43
CA PRO A 34 -1.63 -22.48 -14.89
C PRO A 34 -0.51 -21.45 -14.97
N VAL A 35 -0.85 -20.21 -15.34
CA VAL A 35 0.01 -19.03 -15.24
C VAL A 35 -0.84 -17.91 -14.66
N PHE A 36 -0.41 -17.34 -13.54
CA PHE A 36 -1.24 -16.38 -12.84
C PHE A 36 -1.19 -14.99 -13.50
N TYR A 37 -2.38 -14.48 -13.81
CA TYR A 37 -2.62 -13.09 -14.17
C TYR A 37 -4.00 -12.68 -13.63
N ASN A 38 -4.06 -11.52 -12.99
CA ASN A 38 -5.30 -10.96 -12.47
C ASN A 38 -5.53 -9.55 -13.04
N PRO A 39 -6.48 -9.37 -13.97
CA PRO A 39 -6.85 -8.05 -14.51
C PRO A 39 -7.32 -7.06 -13.43
N ARG A 40 -7.88 -7.53 -12.30
CA ARG A 40 -8.31 -6.65 -11.20
C ARG A 40 -7.14 -5.95 -10.50
N MET A 41 -5.91 -6.42 -10.72
CA MET A 41 -4.69 -5.80 -10.20
C MET A 41 -4.13 -4.71 -11.13
N GLN A 42 -4.83 -4.33 -12.22
CA GLN A 42 -4.40 -3.26 -13.13
C GLN A 42 -4.12 -1.95 -12.37
N LEU A 43 -5.02 -1.53 -11.48
CA LEU A 43 -4.83 -0.32 -10.67
C LEU A 43 -3.54 -0.37 -9.82
N ASN A 44 -3.19 -1.55 -9.29
CA ASN A 44 -1.95 -1.74 -8.54
C ASN A 44 -0.74 -1.47 -9.45
N ARG A 45 -0.73 -2.10 -10.64
CA ARG A 45 0.38 -1.99 -11.59
C ARG A 45 0.49 -0.60 -12.22
N ASP A 46 -0.63 0.06 -12.51
CA ASP A 46 -0.65 1.45 -13.00
C ASP A 46 0.00 2.41 -12.02
N ILE A 47 -0.43 2.36 -10.75
CA ILE A 47 0.16 3.20 -9.70
C ILE A 47 1.63 2.82 -9.48
N SER A 48 1.99 1.54 -9.57
CA SER A 48 3.40 1.13 -9.49
C SER A 48 4.26 1.72 -10.62
N VAL A 49 3.79 1.68 -11.87
CA VAL A 49 4.51 2.24 -13.03
C VAL A 49 4.71 3.74 -12.83
N LEU A 50 3.63 4.47 -12.51
CA LEU A 50 3.67 5.91 -12.30
C LEU A 50 4.57 6.31 -11.11
N LEU A 51 4.51 5.58 -9.99
CA LEU A 51 5.38 5.81 -8.83
C LEU A 51 6.84 5.51 -9.14
N LEU A 52 7.13 4.41 -9.86
CA LEU A 52 8.49 4.08 -10.26
C LEU A 52 9.06 5.14 -11.21
N SER A 53 8.28 5.58 -12.20
CA SER A 53 8.69 6.67 -13.10
C SER A 53 8.97 7.97 -12.35
N GLY A 54 8.09 8.37 -11.41
CA GLY A 54 8.32 9.55 -10.56
C GLY A 54 9.53 9.41 -9.63
N TYR A 55 9.81 8.20 -9.15
CA TYR A 55 11.01 7.90 -8.36
C TYR A 55 12.29 8.08 -9.18
N LEU A 56 12.27 7.66 -10.45
CA LEU A 56 13.42 7.66 -11.37
C LEU A 56 13.85 9.06 -11.83
N GLU A 57 13.01 10.09 -11.71
CA GLU A 57 13.40 11.50 -11.98
C GLU A 57 14.41 12.09 -10.97
N GLY A 58 14.89 11.31 -10.00
CA GLY A 58 15.90 11.79 -9.05
C GLY A 58 16.62 10.68 -8.28
N ASN A 59 16.38 9.43 -8.64
CA ASN A 59 17.03 8.25 -8.08
C ASN A 59 17.37 7.31 -9.24
N ASN A 60 18.44 6.55 -9.10
CA ASN A 60 18.82 5.54 -10.09
C ASN A 60 18.41 4.15 -9.59
N ILE A 61 17.93 3.32 -10.50
CA ILE A 61 17.76 1.88 -10.31
C ILE A 61 18.52 1.24 -11.47
N GLU A 62 19.46 0.36 -11.18
CA GLU A 62 20.21 -0.39 -12.21
C GLU A 62 19.69 -1.81 -12.31
N SER A 63 19.30 -2.37 -11.17
CA SER A 63 18.83 -3.75 -11.07
C SER A 63 17.55 -3.84 -10.24
N MET A 64 16.59 -4.62 -10.73
CA MET A 64 15.37 -4.91 -10.02
C MET A 64 15.05 -6.40 -9.93
N CYS A 65 14.21 -6.75 -8.96
CA CYS A 65 13.77 -8.10 -8.71
C CYS A 65 12.25 -8.17 -8.53
N GLU A 66 11.62 -9.07 -9.28
CA GLU A 66 10.26 -9.53 -9.03
C GLU A 66 10.29 -11.02 -8.63
N PRO A 67 10.30 -11.33 -7.32
CA PRO A 67 10.47 -12.71 -6.84
C PRO A 67 9.28 -13.64 -7.12
N LEU A 68 8.12 -13.10 -7.51
CA LEU A 68 6.84 -13.81 -7.64
C LEU A 68 6.10 -13.30 -8.89
N THR A 69 6.57 -13.70 -10.07
CA THR A 69 6.28 -12.96 -11.31
C THR A 69 4.99 -13.36 -12.03
N GLY A 70 4.48 -14.58 -11.84
CA GLY A 70 3.31 -15.06 -12.59
C GLY A 70 3.52 -14.95 -14.10
N SER A 71 2.69 -14.16 -14.80
CA SER A 71 2.87 -13.90 -16.25
C SER A 71 4.06 -12.99 -16.61
N GLY A 72 4.69 -12.34 -15.63
CA GLY A 72 5.73 -11.33 -15.85
C GLY A 72 5.23 -9.91 -16.07
N ILE A 73 3.91 -9.70 -16.11
CA ILE A 73 3.31 -8.44 -16.54
C ILE A 73 3.85 -7.21 -15.78
N ARG A 74 4.07 -7.32 -14.48
CA ARG A 74 4.54 -6.19 -13.67
C ARG A 74 5.93 -5.73 -14.11
N THR A 75 6.90 -6.63 -14.20
CA THR A 75 8.23 -6.29 -14.73
C THR A 75 8.20 -5.84 -16.19
N LEU A 76 7.39 -6.50 -17.03
CA LEU A 76 7.27 -6.10 -18.44
C LEU A 76 6.77 -4.65 -18.57
N ARG A 77 5.79 -4.25 -17.76
CA ARG A 77 5.32 -2.87 -17.71
C ARG A 77 6.40 -1.92 -17.21
N TYR A 78 7.16 -2.28 -16.19
CA TYR A 78 8.28 -1.44 -15.75
C TYR A 78 9.30 -1.22 -16.87
N LEU A 79 9.74 -2.28 -17.55
CA LEU A 79 10.73 -2.18 -18.63
C LEU A 79 10.22 -1.41 -19.85
N ASN A 80 8.92 -1.50 -20.14
CA ASN A 80 8.31 -0.88 -21.31
C ASN A 80 7.85 0.57 -21.07
N GLU A 81 7.40 0.89 -19.86
CA GLU A 81 6.68 2.14 -19.56
C GLU A 81 7.47 3.10 -18.66
N CYS A 82 8.43 2.61 -17.87
CA CYS A 82 9.24 3.49 -17.01
C CYS A 82 10.48 4.02 -17.75
N PRO A 83 10.90 5.27 -17.49
CA PRO A 83 12.12 5.83 -18.08
C PRO A 83 13.37 5.10 -17.55
N GLY A 84 14.44 5.07 -18.35
CA GLY A 84 15.74 4.54 -17.94
C GLY A 84 16.06 3.13 -18.45
N ASP A 85 17.31 2.72 -18.23
CA ASP A 85 17.89 1.47 -18.74
C ASP A 85 18.30 0.54 -17.58
N PHE A 86 17.31 0.10 -16.82
CA PHE A 86 17.50 -0.88 -15.76
C PHE A 86 17.29 -2.31 -16.23
N SER A 87 17.94 -3.22 -15.54
CA SER A 87 17.82 -4.66 -15.71
C SER A 87 16.89 -5.28 -14.67
N ALA A 88 16.22 -6.37 -15.01
CA ALA A 88 15.30 -7.08 -14.14
C ALA A 88 15.64 -8.56 -14.04
N THR A 89 15.54 -9.11 -12.83
CA THR A 89 15.51 -10.55 -12.61
C THR A 89 14.13 -10.94 -12.10
N VAL A 90 13.43 -11.75 -12.87
CA VAL A 90 12.07 -12.21 -12.56
C VAL A 90 12.10 -13.68 -12.19
N PHE A 91 11.32 -14.04 -11.17
CA PHE A 91 11.35 -15.38 -10.60
C PHE A 91 9.96 -15.96 -10.45
N ASP A 92 9.87 -17.28 -10.68
CA ASP A 92 8.69 -18.06 -10.30
C ASP A 92 9.08 -19.49 -9.95
N VAL A 93 8.31 -20.10 -9.05
CA VAL A 93 8.45 -21.54 -8.73
C VAL A 93 7.76 -22.39 -9.78
N ASN A 94 6.72 -21.86 -10.43
CA ASN A 94 5.93 -22.55 -11.42
C ASN A 94 6.67 -22.56 -12.78
N PRO A 95 7.03 -23.74 -13.32
CA PRO A 95 7.71 -23.83 -14.60
C PRO A 95 6.90 -23.24 -15.77
N ALA A 96 5.56 -23.29 -15.72
CA ALA A 96 4.72 -22.70 -16.75
C ALA A 96 4.81 -21.17 -16.75
N ALA A 97 4.82 -20.55 -15.56
CA ALA A 97 5.01 -19.11 -15.40
C ALA A 97 6.38 -18.68 -15.92
N VAL A 98 7.44 -19.45 -15.61
CA VAL A 98 8.79 -19.22 -16.15
C VAL A 98 8.81 -19.27 -17.68
N GLU A 99 8.17 -20.27 -18.29
CA GLU A 99 8.09 -20.40 -19.75
C GLU A 99 7.36 -19.20 -20.38
N THR A 100 6.17 -18.85 -19.87
CA THR A 100 5.37 -17.73 -20.39
C THR A 100 6.08 -16.39 -20.19
N ALA A 101 6.67 -16.12 -19.02
CA ALA A 101 7.45 -14.90 -18.80
C ALA A 101 8.65 -14.81 -19.74
N THR A 102 9.33 -15.94 -20.02
CA THR A 102 10.46 -15.99 -20.97
C THR A 102 9.99 -15.67 -22.40
N LYS A 103 8.85 -16.24 -22.82
CA LYS A 103 8.23 -15.92 -24.13
C LYS A 103 7.91 -14.43 -24.24
N ASN A 104 7.29 -13.85 -23.21
CA ASN A 104 6.93 -12.44 -23.19
C ASN A 104 8.15 -11.51 -23.27
N ILE A 105 9.20 -11.80 -22.49
CA ILE A 105 10.47 -11.04 -22.53
C ILE A 105 11.07 -11.06 -23.93
N LYS A 106 11.06 -12.22 -24.59
CA LYS A 106 11.56 -12.35 -25.96
C LYS A 106 10.69 -11.60 -26.97
N GLN A 107 9.37 -11.72 -26.87
CA GLN A 107 8.42 -11.05 -27.76
C GLN A 107 8.57 -9.52 -27.71
N LEU A 108 8.84 -8.97 -26.52
CA LEU A 108 9.03 -7.53 -26.31
C LEU A 108 10.48 -7.07 -26.48
N GLY A 109 11.42 -7.97 -26.81
CA GLY A 109 12.83 -7.63 -27.06
C GLY A 109 13.64 -7.29 -25.81
N PHE A 110 13.19 -7.71 -24.62
CA PHE A 110 13.84 -7.40 -23.34
C PHE A 110 14.93 -8.41 -22.92
N GLU A 111 15.36 -9.32 -23.79
CA GLU A 111 16.33 -10.39 -23.46
C GLU A 111 17.67 -9.88 -22.90
N LYS A 112 18.08 -8.66 -23.26
CA LYS A 112 19.29 -8.01 -22.72
C LYS A 112 19.08 -7.33 -21.38
N ARG A 113 17.83 -7.01 -21.04
CA ARG A 113 17.44 -6.26 -19.84
C ARG A 113 16.69 -7.13 -18.83
N ALA A 114 16.28 -8.33 -19.17
CA ALA A 114 15.49 -9.18 -18.28
C ALA A 114 15.94 -10.63 -18.33
N LYS A 115 16.03 -11.26 -17.16
CA LYS A 115 16.31 -12.69 -17.02
C LYS A 115 15.22 -13.35 -16.18
N VAL A 116 14.69 -14.46 -16.68
CA VAL A 116 13.78 -15.33 -15.91
C VAL A 116 14.56 -16.43 -15.23
N VAL A 117 14.26 -16.68 -13.96
CA VAL A 117 14.88 -17.76 -13.18
C VAL A 117 13.81 -18.57 -12.47
N LYS A 118 13.87 -19.89 -12.63
CA LYS A 118 13.02 -20.81 -11.87
C LYS A 118 13.60 -21.02 -10.48
N GLY A 119 12.82 -20.79 -9.43
CA GLY A 119 13.27 -21.08 -8.06
C GLY A 119 12.29 -20.64 -6.98
N ASP A 120 12.66 -20.91 -5.72
CA ASP A 120 11.94 -20.38 -4.56
C ASP A 120 12.42 -18.95 -4.28
N ALA A 121 11.46 -18.01 -4.25
CA ALA A 121 11.68 -16.60 -3.99
C ALA A 121 12.61 -16.32 -2.79
N LYS A 122 12.45 -17.05 -1.67
CA LYS A 122 13.27 -16.81 -0.46
C LYS A 122 14.71 -17.23 -0.67
N LEU A 123 14.93 -18.40 -1.28
CA LEU A 123 16.28 -18.89 -1.55
C LEU A 123 17.02 -17.89 -2.44
N LEU A 124 16.36 -17.41 -3.49
CA LEU A 124 16.92 -16.52 -4.49
C LEU A 124 17.25 -15.13 -3.92
N LEU A 125 16.32 -14.53 -3.17
CA LEU A 125 16.56 -13.25 -2.50
C LEU A 125 17.73 -13.37 -1.51
N MET A 126 17.83 -14.48 -0.77
CA MET A 126 18.93 -14.71 0.15
C MET A 126 20.28 -14.91 -0.56
N THR A 127 20.31 -15.54 -1.74
CA THR A 127 21.55 -15.69 -2.52
C THR A 127 22.05 -14.35 -3.05
N GLU A 128 21.14 -13.45 -3.43
CA GLU A 128 21.43 -12.09 -3.93
C GLU A 128 21.51 -11.05 -2.79
N SER A 129 21.96 -11.46 -1.59
CA SER A 129 22.06 -10.56 -0.41
C SER A 129 23.48 -10.09 -0.08
N ARG A 130 24.51 -10.63 -0.77
CA ARG A 130 25.92 -10.38 -0.47
C ARG A 130 26.65 -9.63 -1.57
N GLU A 131 26.80 -10.25 -2.75
CA GLU A 131 27.69 -9.75 -3.80
C GLU A 131 27.00 -8.79 -4.77
N LYS A 132 25.75 -9.09 -5.13
CA LYS A 132 24.89 -8.25 -5.95
C LYS A 132 23.59 -8.07 -5.22
N ARG A 133 23.18 -6.82 -5.00
CA ARG A 133 21.92 -6.45 -4.36
C ARG A 133 21.08 -5.66 -5.34
N PHE A 134 19.77 -5.77 -5.23
CA PHE A 134 18.83 -5.08 -6.10
C PHE A 134 18.56 -3.66 -5.62
N ASP A 135 18.42 -2.72 -6.54
CA ASP A 135 18.00 -1.36 -6.23
C ASP A 135 16.48 -1.25 -6.06
N TYR A 136 15.72 -2.18 -6.64
CA TYR A 136 14.28 -2.29 -6.45
C TYR A 136 13.82 -3.75 -6.31
N VAL A 137 13.09 -4.08 -5.24
CA VAL A 137 12.45 -5.39 -5.06
C VAL A 137 10.93 -5.21 -4.95
N ASP A 138 10.16 -6.00 -5.70
CA ASP A 138 8.69 -5.91 -5.74
C ASP A 138 8.01 -7.23 -5.34
N VAL A 139 7.58 -7.31 -4.08
CA VAL A 139 7.02 -8.54 -3.50
C VAL A 139 5.49 -8.49 -3.56
N ASP A 140 4.90 -9.28 -4.46
CA ASP A 140 3.44 -9.35 -4.69
C ASP A 140 2.90 -10.79 -4.58
N PRO A 141 2.81 -11.36 -3.36
CA PRO A 141 2.37 -12.73 -3.15
C PRO A 141 0.85 -12.86 -3.06
N PHE A 142 0.39 -14.10 -3.12
CA PHE A 142 -0.93 -14.45 -2.58
C PHE A 142 -0.92 -14.42 -1.05
N GLY A 143 -1.80 -13.61 -0.46
CA GLY A 143 -1.96 -13.48 0.98
C GLY A 143 -0.94 -12.51 1.56
N THR A 144 -0.01 -13.01 2.37
CA THR A 144 0.90 -12.17 3.17
C THR A 144 2.30 -12.10 2.57
N PRO A 145 2.95 -10.92 2.55
CA PRO A 145 4.37 -10.78 2.19
C PRO A 145 5.32 -11.12 3.34
N ALA A 146 4.82 -11.29 4.56
CA ALA A 146 5.64 -11.53 5.75
C ALA A 146 6.72 -12.62 5.59
N PRO A 147 6.47 -13.77 4.92
CA PRO A 147 7.49 -14.80 4.73
C PRO A 147 8.70 -14.38 3.88
N TYR A 148 8.57 -13.33 3.08
CA TYR A 148 9.61 -12.88 2.14
C TYR A 148 10.36 -11.64 2.65
N LEU A 149 9.77 -10.87 3.57
CA LEU A 149 10.28 -9.56 4.00
C LEU A 149 11.75 -9.55 4.41
N ASN A 150 12.19 -10.52 5.23
CA ASN A 150 13.58 -10.56 5.69
C ASN A 150 14.55 -10.73 4.51
N ALA A 151 14.25 -11.67 3.60
CA ALA A 151 15.09 -11.90 2.44
C ALA A 151 15.07 -10.70 1.49
N SER A 152 13.90 -10.08 1.26
CA SER A 152 13.77 -8.89 0.41
C SER A 152 14.54 -7.68 0.92
N ILE A 153 14.57 -7.47 2.24
CA ILE A 153 15.35 -6.38 2.86
C ILE A 153 16.85 -6.68 2.84
N GLN A 154 17.24 -7.95 2.95
CA GLN A 154 18.67 -8.31 2.87
C GLN A 154 19.21 -8.29 1.44
N SER A 155 18.35 -8.54 0.44
CA SER A 155 18.70 -8.48 -0.99
C SER A 155 18.69 -7.08 -1.57
N ILE A 156 18.20 -6.07 -0.83
CA ILE A 156 18.08 -4.70 -1.32
C ILE A 156 19.37 -3.89 -1.09
N SER A 157 19.68 -2.99 -2.02
CA SER A 157 20.80 -2.07 -1.92
C SER A 157 20.65 -1.20 -0.65
N PRO A 158 21.65 -1.19 0.25
CA PRO A 158 21.61 -0.40 1.46
C PRO A 158 21.79 1.11 1.17
N HIS A 159 22.03 1.50 -0.09
CA HIS A 159 22.29 2.87 -0.51
C HIS A 159 21.01 3.64 -0.87
N GLY A 160 19.84 3.16 -0.44
CA GLY A 160 18.56 3.80 -0.71
C GLY A 160 17.70 3.04 -1.71
N GLY A 161 17.77 1.70 -1.72
CA GLY A 161 16.93 0.87 -2.58
C GLY A 161 15.44 1.00 -2.25
N LEU A 162 14.60 0.76 -3.25
CA LEU A 162 13.15 0.77 -3.16
C LEU A 162 12.61 -0.63 -2.89
N LEU A 163 11.67 -0.78 -1.97
CA LEU A 163 10.97 -2.02 -1.69
C LEU A 163 9.48 -1.79 -1.86
N ALA A 164 8.82 -2.59 -2.69
CA ALA A 164 7.37 -2.61 -2.75
C ALA A 164 6.81 -3.92 -2.19
N LEU A 165 5.74 -3.80 -1.42
CA LEU A 165 5.11 -4.92 -0.72
C LEU A 165 3.61 -4.87 -0.96
N THR A 166 3.02 -5.93 -1.50
CA THR A 166 1.57 -6.12 -1.53
C THR A 166 1.16 -7.15 -0.48
N ALA A 167 0.04 -6.89 0.21
CA ALA A 167 -0.64 -7.88 1.04
C ALA A 167 -2.12 -7.98 0.62
N THR A 168 -2.59 -9.20 0.40
CA THR A 168 -3.98 -9.51 0.02
C THR A 168 -4.74 -10.26 1.12
N ASP A 169 -4.10 -10.59 2.27
CA ASP A 169 -4.77 -11.19 3.43
C ASP A 169 -5.51 -10.15 4.29
N MET A 170 -6.33 -9.31 3.63
CA MET A 170 -7.11 -8.22 4.23
C MET A 170 -7.91 -8.62 5.48
N PRO A 171 -8.56 -9.81 5.58
CA PRO A 171 -9.22 -10.20 6.83
C PRO A 171 -8.30 -10.22 8.06
N VAL A 172 -7.03 -10.58 7.89
CA VAL A 172 -6.03 -10.57 8.98
C VAL A 172 -5.68 -9.13 9.34
N LEU A 173 -5.25 -8.34 8.35
CA LEU A 173 -4.84 -6.96 8.51
C LEU A 173 -5.98 -6.06 8.99
N CYS A 174 -7.24 -6.42 8.69
CA CYS A 174 -8.43 -5.68 9.07
C CYS A 174 -9.10 -6.17 10.38
N GLY A 175 -8.37 -6.92 11.20
CA GLY A 175 -8.81 -7.24 12.56
C GLY A 175 -9.89 -8.31 12.66
N ALA A 176 -10.18 -9.09 11.61
CA ALA A 176 -11.01 -10.29 11.75
C ALA A 176 -10.26 -11.40 12.49
N TYR A 177 -8.94 -11.46 12.37
CA TYR A 177 -8.07 -12.46 13.01
C TYR A 177 -6.91 -11.81 13.78
N PRO A 178 -7.17 -11.13 14.91
CA PRO A 178 -6.17 -10.31 15.61
C PRO A 178 -4.94 -11.10 16.09
N LYS A 179 -5.11 -12.36 16.51
CA LYS A 179 -3.98 -13.23 16.88
C LYS A 179 -3.08 -13.57 15.68
N VAL A 180 -3.67 -13.70 14.50
CA VAL A 180 -2.92 -13.95 13.25
C VAL A 180 -2.19 -12.67 12.83
N ALA A 181 -2.83 -11.51 12.99
CA ALA A 181 -2.20 -10.21 12.72
C ALA A 181 -0.96 -10.01 13.60
N MET A 182 -1.08 -10.26 14.92
CA MET A 182 0.05 -10.18 15.85
C MET A 182 1.20 -11.12 15.44
N ARG A 183 0.88 -12.37 15.08
CA ARG A 183 1.89 -13.36 14.68
C ARG A 183 2.60 -13.01 13.36
N ARG A 184 1.89 -12.47 12.37
CA ARG A 184 2.44 -12.18 11.02
C ARG A 184 3.06 -10.80 10.89
N TYR A 185 2.47 -9.79 11.54
CA TYR A 185 2.80 -8.38 11.37
C TYR A 185 3.33 -7.70 12.64
N GLY A 186 3.39 -8.41 13.77
CA GLY A 186 3.97 -7.89 15.01
C GLY A 186 3.11 -6.85 15.74
N GLY A 187 1.83 -6.72 15.36
CA GLY A 187 0.87 -5.83 16.00
C GLY A 187 -0.58 -6.30 15.86
N PHE A 188 -1.45 -5.81 16.74
CA PHE A 188 -2.88 -6.09 16.69
C PHE A 188 -3.61 -5.12 15.77
N SER A 189 -4.54 -5.64 14.97
CA SER A 189 -5.54 -4.83 14.27
C SER A 189 -6.89 -4.91 14.98
N ILE A 190 -7.75 -3.93 14.74
CA ILE A 190 -9.10 -3.85 15.30
C ILE A 190 -10.11 -3.58 14.18
N ARG A 191 -11.35 -4.01 14.39
CA ARG A 191 -12.47 -3.57 13.53
C ARG A 191 -12.81 -2.13 13.87
N ALA A 192 -12.49 -1.22 12.96
CA ALA A 192 -12.77 0.21 13.06
C ALA A 192 -13.13 0.76 11.66
N PRO A 193 -13.77 1.93 11.55
CA PRO A 193 -14.06 2.54 10.25
C PRO A 193 -12.80 2.81 9.41
N PHE A 194 -11.66 3.03 10.09
CA PHE A 194 -10.35 3.28 9.48
C PHE A 194 -9.45 2.06 9.34
N VAL A 195 -10.04 0.87 9.26
CA VAL A 195 -9.31 -0.38 9.29
C VAL A 195 -8.33 -0.58 8.12
N HIS A 196 -8.63 -0.01 6.94
CA HIS A 196 -7.73 -0.08 5.80
C HIS A 196 -6.43 0.72 6.01
N GLU A 197 -6.51 1.83 6.74
CA GLU A 197 -5.31 2.56 7.17
C GLU A 197 -4.53 1.77 8.23
N LEU A 198 -5.21 1.10 9.17
CA LEU A 198 -4.55 0.21 10.13
C LEU A 198 -3.79 -0.93 9.42
N ALA A 199 -4.37 -1.48 8.35
CA ALA A 199 -3.77 -2.53 7.55
C ALA A 199 -2.42 -2.09 6.94
N VAL A 200 -2.40 -0.93 6.29
CA VAL A 200 -1.16 -0.36 5.73
C VAL A 200 -0.13 -0.08 6.82
N ARG A 201 -0.56 0.56 7.92
CA ARG A 201 0.34 0.91 9.02
C ARG A 201 0.94 -0.31 9.72
N LEU A 202 0.23 -1.44 9.77
CA LEU A 202 0.78 -2.71 10.27
C LEU A 202 1.81 -3.30 9.31
N LEU A 203 1.56 -3.23 7.99
CA LEU A 203 2.51 -3.70 6.98
C LEU A 203 3.81 -2.87 7.01
N GLU A 204 3.72 -1.55 7.15
CA GLU A 204 4.90 -0.69 7.30
C GLU A 204 5.63 -0.93 8.62
N ALA A 205 4.93 -1.20 9.72
CA ALA A 205 5.58 -1.49 10.99
C ALA A 205 6.45 -2.74 10.96
N ILE A 206 5.98 -3.82 10.31
CA ILE A 206 6.81 -5.02 10.17
C ILE A 206 7.99 -4.79 9.22
N ALA A 207 7.79 -4.04 8.13
CA ALA A 207 8.87 -3.66 7.21
C ALA A 207 9.94 -2.85 7.94
N PHE A 208 9.55 -1.85 8.73
CA PHE A 208 10.44 -1.04 9.55
C PHE A 208 11.22 -1.89 10.56
N ARG A 209 10.55 -2.78 11.29
CA ARG A 209 11.21 -3.65 12.27
C ARG A 209 12.29 -4.51 11.61
N ILE A 210 12.00 -5.09 10.46
CA ILE A 210 12.96 -5.95 9.74
C ILE A 210 14.09 -5.09 9.13
N ALA A 211 13.80 -3.89 8.65
CA ALA A 211 14.85 -2.95 8.22
C ALA A 211 15.79 -2.59 9.39
N GLY A 212 15.23 -2.29 10.57
CA GLY A 212 15.98 -2.00 11.79
C GLY A 212 16.84 -3.17 12.27
N LEU A 213 16.38 -4.43 12.12
CA LEU A 213 17.21 -5.62 12.39
C LEU A 213 18.48 -5.69 11.52
N ASN A 214 18.52 -4.95 10.42
CA ASN A 214 19.64 -4.86 9.49
C ASN A 214 20.33 -3.47 9.52
N ASP A 215 20.17 -2.71 10.62
CA ASP A 215 20.72 -1.35 10.80
C ASP A 215 20.28 -0.33 9.71
N CYS A 216 19.13 -0.58 9.10
CA CYS A 216 18.55 0.27 8.07
C CYS A 216 17.42 1.16 8.62
N SER A 217 17.34 2.37 8.07
CA SER A 217 16.18 3.26 8.14
C SER A 217 15.16 2.91 7.06
N MET A 218 13.91 3.33 7.28
CA MET A 218 12.81 3.15 6.34
C MET A 218 12.07 4.46 6.11
N THR A 219 11.97 4.91 4.86
CA THR A 219 11.13 6.05 4.47
C THR A 219 9.96 5.58 3.61
N PRO A 220 8.70 5.66 4.08
CA PRO A 220 7.54 5.48 3.21
C PRO A 220 7.53 6.44 2.03
N VAL A 221 7.27 5.91 0.84
CA VAL A 221 7.18 6.66 -0.42
C VAL A 221 5.73 6.87 -0.80
N ALA A 222 4.94 5.81 -0.77
CA ALA A 222 3.50 5.86 -1.00
C ALA A 222 2.85 4.58 -0.48
N VAL A 223 1.52 4.61 -0.37
CA VAL A 223 0.70 3.46 -0.01
C VAL A 223 -0.56 3.44 -0.87
N LEU A 224 -1.07 2.26 -1.19
CA LEU A 224 -2.32 2.07 -1.93
C LEU A 224 -3.19 1.07 -1.18
N SER A 225 -4.43 1.45 -0.90
CA SER A 225 -5.44 0.57 -0.31
C SER A 225 -6.63 0.37 -1.24
N THR A 226 -7.12 -0.88 -1.30
CA THR A 226 -8.38 -1.26 -1.94
C THR A 226 -9.16 -2.22 -1.04
N ASP A 227 -10.35 -2.66 -1.49
CA ASP A 227 -11.12 -3.69 -0.80
C ASP A 227 -10.44 -5.07 -0.78
N HIS A 228 -9.45 -5.30 -1.64
CA HIS A 228 -8.86 -6.62 -1.87
C HIS A 228 -7.39 -6.73 -1.48
N TYR A 229 -6.68 -5.61 -1.38
CA TYR A 229 -5.26 -5.59 -1.04
C TYR A 229 -4.83 -4.23 -0.50
N VAL A 230 -3.72 -4.23 0.21
CA VAL A 230 -2.92 -3.05 0.51
C VAL A 230 -1.53 -3.19 -0.10
N ARG A 231 -0.91 -2.07 -0.45
CA ARG A 231 0.44 -2.00 -0.97
C ARG A 231 1.18 -0.81 -0.37
N THR A 232 2.47 -0.99 -0.12
CA THR A 232 3.37 0.10 0.31
C THR A 232 4.64 0.06 -0.53
N TRP A 233 5.20 1.24 -0.79
CA TRP A 233 6.52 1.44 -1.35
C TRP A 233 7.35 2.16 -0.30
N VAL A 234 8.48 1.57 0.09
CA VAL A 234 9.36 2.11 1.12
C VAL A 234 10.79 2.15 0.60
N LYS A 235 11.52 3.20 0.95
CA LYS A 235 12.95 3.33 0.70
C LYS A 235 13.73 2.83 1.89
N ILE A 236 14.66 1.91 1.64
CA ILE A 236 15.53 1.31 2.66
C ILE A 236 16.94 1.85 2.50
N LYS A 237 17.52 2.35 3.59
CA LYS A 237 18.88 2.89 3.59
C LYS A 237 19.61 2.53 4.87
N ALA A 238 20.85 2.04 4.77
CA ALA A 238 21.74 1.85 5.91
C ALA A 238 22.00 3.20 6.59
N ASP A 239 21.33 3.42 7.71
CA ASP A 239 21.38 4.64 8.51
C ASP A 239 20.83 4.34 9.91
N ARG A 240 21.68 3.71 10.73
CA ARG A 240 21.36 3.35 12.11
C ARG A 240 20.90 4.55 12.94
N LYS A 241 21.49 5.73 12.72
CA LYS A 241 21.11 6.95 13.47
C LYS A 241 19.69 7.39 13.13
N LYS A 242 19.31 7.36 11.86
CA LYS A 242 17.93 7.64 11.44
C LYS A 242 16.97 6.55 11.91
N SER A 243 17.34 5.28 11.77
CA SER A 243 16.54 4.15 12.25
C SER A 243 16.20 4.26 13.74
N ASN A 244 17.17 4.63 14.58
CA ASN A 244 16.93 4.88 16.01
C ASN A 244 15.91 6.00 16.27
N ARG A 245 15.92 7.08 15.48
CA ARG A 245 14.93 8.17 15.61
C ARG A 245 13.56 7.75 15.11
N GLU A 246 13.50 6.91 14.07
CA GLU A 246 12.25 6.42 13.49
C GLU A 246 11.49 5.47 14.41
N VAL A 247 12.09 5.01 15.51
CA VAL A 247 11.38 4.26 16.57
C VAL A 247 10.20 5.07 17.14
N GLU A 248 10.29 6.40 17.17
CA GLU A 248 9.18 7.30 17.54
C GLU A 248 7.95 7.16 16.62
N TYR A 249 8.13 6.63 15.40
CA TYR A 249 7.06 6.36 14.46
C TYR A 249 6.47 4.95 14.61
N LEU A 250 6.85 4.17 15.63
CA LEU A 250 6.08 3.02 16.07
C LEU A 250 5.19 3.41 17.24
N GLY A 251 3.91 3.12 17.13
CA GLY A 251 2.93 3.51 18.14
C GLY A 251 1.70 2.63 18.16
N ILE A 252 0.72 3.07 18.94
CA ILE A 252 -0.62 2.50 19.00
C ILE A 252 -1.65 3.56 18.59
N ILE A 253 -2.77 3.11 18.03
CA ILE A 253 -3.96 3.95 17.84
C ILE A 253 -5.05 3.43 18.78
N ARG A 254 -5.50 4.29 19.69
CA ARG A 254 -6.65 4.06 20.56
C ARG A 254 -7.91 4.59 19.86
N TYR A 255 -9.01 3.86 19.98
CA TYR A 255 -10.27 4.17 19.30
C TYR A 255 -11.46 3.90 20.21
N CYS A 256 -12.29 4.91 20.47
CA CYS A 256 -13.54 4.71 21.18
C CYS A 256 -14.67 4.38 20.20
N GLN A 257 -15.35 3.24 20.42
CA GLN A 257 -16.48 2.84 19.58
C GLN A 257 -17.75 3.69 19.81
N GLY A 258 -17.84 4.41 20.94
CA GLY A 258 -19.03 5.18 21.32
C GLY A 258 -19.02 6.65 20.91
N CYS A 259 -17.83 7.27 20.77
CA CYS A 259 -17.71 8.65 20.29
C CYS A 259 -16.83 8.79 19.05
N MET A 260 -16.31 7.68 18.51
CA MET A 260 -15.39 7.62 17.37
C MET A 260 -14.05 8.35 17.52
N ARG A 261 -13.77 8.98 18.68
CA ARG A 261 -12.48 9.61 18.96
C ARG A 261 -11.33 8.62 18.75
N THR A 262 -10.28 9.10 18.10
CA THR A 262 -9.00 8.39 17.97
C THR A 262 -7.89 9.12 18.74
N GLN A 263 -6.91 8.37 19.22
CA GLN A 263 -5.71 8.91 19.85
C GLN A 263 -4.51 8.09 19.40
N THR A 264 -3.55 8.73 18.74
CA THR A 264 -2.28 8.11 18.32
C THR A 264 -1.23 8.34 19.41
N VAL A 265 -0.58 7.28 19.87
CA VAL A 265 0.40 7.32 20.97
C VAL A 265 1.68 6.58 20.55
N PRO A 266 2.84 7.25 20.47
CA PRO A 266 4.13 6.58 20.26
C PRO A 266 4.40 5.52 21.33
N LEU A 267 5.07 4.42 20.97
CA LEU A 267 5.44 3.38 21.93
C LEU A 267 6.42 3.89 22.99
N THR A 268 7.27 4.84 22.63
CA THR A 268 8.21 5.55 23.51
C THR A 268 7.50 6.33 24.62
N ALA A 269 6.26 6.77 24.38
CA ALA A 269 5.42 7.49 25.34
C ALA A 269 4.37 6.60 26.03
N ILE A 270 4.39 5.27 25.84
CA ILE A 270 3.28 4.40 26.30
C ILE A 270 3.17 4.27 27.83
N HIS A 271 4.28 4.52 28.54
CA HIS A 271 4.37 4.46 30.00
C HIS A 271 3.88 5.74 30.69
N GLU A 272 3.69 6.82 29.93
CA GLU A 272 2.93 7.97 30.40
C GLU A 272 1.47 7.51 30.46
N GLU A 273 0.98 7.21 31.67
CA GLU A 273 -0.41 6.82 31.94
C GLU A 273 -1.37 7.98 31.62
N SER A 274 -1.52 8.29 30.33
CA SER A 274 -2.51 9.21 29.83
C SER A 274 -3.84 8.47 29.75
N HIS A 275 -4.79 8.90 30.59
CA HIS A 275 -6.19 8.51 30.45
C HIS A 275 -6.67 8.82 29.04
N PHE A 276 -7.42 7.90 28.43
CA PHE A 276 -8.08 8.18 27.16
C PHE A 276 -9.26 9.11 27.43
N GLU A 277 -9.11 10.38 27.09
CA GLU A 277 -10.20 11.34 27.14
C GLU A 277 -11.20 11.06 26.02
N HIS A 278 -12.49 11.21 26.26
CA HIS A 278 -13.50 11.06 25.21
C HIS A 278 -13.87 12.45 24.68
N ASP A 279 -14.15 12.56 23.38
CA ASP A 279 -14.62 13.84 22.80
C ASP A 279 -16.02 14.22 23.29
N ILE A 280 -16.81 13.24 23.73
CA ILE A 280 -18.17 13.43 24.25
C ILE A 280 -18.19 13.22 25.75
N LYS A 281 -18.75 14.20 26.45
CA LYS A 281 -19.01 14.14 27.89
C LYS A 281 -19.83 12.89 28.23
N ASP A 282 -19.41 12.18 29.28
CA ASP A 282 -20.07 10.96 29.77
C ASP A 282 -20.08 9.77 28.78
N CYS A 283 -19.27 9.80 27.72
CA CYS A 283 -19.11 8.66 26.83
C CYS A 283 -18.48 7.48 27.59
N LYS A 284 -19.19 6.34 27.63
CA LYS A 284 -18.72 5.07 28.21
C LYS A 284 -18.40 4.01 27.14
N GLY A 285 -18.23 4.45 25.90
CA GLY A 285 -17.96 3.56 24.78
C GLY A 285 -16.64 2.81 24.95
N PRO A 286 -16.57 1.51 24.62
CA PRO A 286 -15.35 0.74 24.81
C PRO A 286 -14.21 1.30 23.96
N VAL A 287 -13.02 1.41 24.57
CA VAL A 287 -11.79 1.85 23.90
C VAL A 287 -11.00 0.62 23.43
N ARG A 288 -10.76 0.54 22.13
CA ARG A 288 -9.95 -0.48 21.48
C ARG A 288 -8.55 0.07 21.19
N LYS A 289 -7.55 -0.80 21.14
CA LYS A 289 -6.15 -0.45 20.85
C LYS A 289 -5.67 -1.25 19.65
N ALA A 290 -5.18 -0.57 18.62
CA ALA A 290 -4.48 -1.16 17.49
C ALA A 290 -2.98 -0.86 17.61
N GLY A 291 -2.15 -1.81 17.19
CA GLY A 291 -0.71 -1.70 17.17
C GLY A 291 0.02 -2.79 17.99
N PRO A 292 1.35 -2.72 18.10
CA PRO A 292 2.19 -1.66 17.52
C PRO A 292 2.09 -1.57 15.99
N LEU A 293 2.04 -0.35 15.47
CA LEU A 293 1.92 -0.05 14.04
C LEU A 293 2.69 1.23 13.69
N TRP A 294 2.86 1.52 12.41
CA TRP A 294 3.53 2.73 11.94
C TRP A 294 2.61 3.94 12.07
N ILE A 295 3.03 4.95 12.82
CA ILE A 295 2.29 6.20 13.06
C ILE A 295 2.91 7.41 12.35
N GLY A 296 3.99 7.20 11.58
CA GLY A 296 4.64 8.24 10.79
C GLY A 296 3.92 8.58 9.49
N SER A 297 4.63 9.29 8.60
CA SER A 297 4.17 9.60 7.24
C SER A 297 4.00 8.31 6.43
N LEU A 298 3.07 8.32 5.46
CA LEU A 298 2.81 7.25 4.51
C LEU A 298 3.23 7.64 3.07
N PHE A 299 3.55 8.91 2.85
CA PHE A 299 3.85 9.43 1.53
C PHE A 299 5.08 10.34 1.52
N ASP A 300 5.83 10.29 0.42
CA ASP A 300 6.83 11.28 0.06
C ASP A 300 6.20 12.31 -0.90
N SER A 301 6.05 13.54 -0.42
CA SER A 301 5.38 14.61 -1.18
C SER A 301 6.11 14.99 -2.47
N LYS A 302 7.43 14.80 -2.55
CA LYS A 302 8.20 15.13 -3.75
C LYS A 302 7.97 14.06 -4.81
N ILE A 303 8.00 12.79 -4.42
CA ILE A 303 7.76 11.67 -5.34
C ILE A 303 6.31 11.70 -5.84
N LEU A 304 5.32 11.91 -4.95
CA LEU A 304 3.92 12.03 -5.37
C LEU A 304 3.70 13.15 -6.39
N LYS A 305 4.30 14.33 -6.19
CA LYS A 305 4.18 15.43 -7.16
C LYS A 305 4.76 15.08 -8.53
N LYS A 306 5.94 14.44 -8.56
CA LYS A 306 6.55 13.97 -9.81
C LYS A 306 5.67 12.94 -10.51
N THR A 307 5.17 11.97 -9.76
CA THR A 307 4.22 10.95 -10.23
C THR A 307 2.96 11.57 -10.83
N THR A 308 2.36 12.55 -10.17
CA THR A 308 1.16 13.24 -10.69
C THR A 308 1.47 14.05 -11.94
N ASN A 309 2.58 14.80 -11.97
CA ASN A 309 2.99 15.54 -13.16
C ASN A 309 3.20 14.63 -14.38
N LEU A 310 3.80 13.45 -14.17
CA LEU A 310 3.98 12.45 -15.23
C LEU A 310 2.64 11.91 -15.73
N PHE A 311 1.71 11.62 -14.81
CA PHE A 311 0.35 11.19 -15.19
C PHE A 311 -0.38 12.26 -16.03
N GLU A 312 -0.28 13.54 -15.66
CA GLU A 312 -0.93 14.66 -16.38
C GLU A 312 -0.36 14.88 -17.78
N GLN A 313 0.89 14.49 -18.02
CA GLN A 313 1.56 14.61 -19.32
C GLN A 313 1.35 13.40 -20.22
N ASP A 314 0.71 12.35 -19.71
CA ASP A 314 0.54 11.08 -20.40
C ASP A 314 -0.90 10.83 -20.86
N ASP A 315 -1.10 9.80 -21.68
CA ASP A 315 -2.44 9.38 -22.11
C ASP A 315 -3.22 8.74 -20.94
N ALA A 316 -4.13 9.49 -20.33
CA ALA A 316 -4.95 8.99 -19.22
C ALA A 316 -5.78 7.74 -19.56
N SER A 317 -6.05 7.46 -20.85
CA SER A 317 -6.92 6.35 -21.28
C SER A 317 -6.29 4.97 -21.11
N ILE A 318 -4.96 4.88 -21.02
CA ILE A 318 -4.25 3.61 -20.83
C ILE A 318 -4.23 3.14 -19.37
N TYR A 319 -4.62 4.01 -18.44
CA TYR A 319 -4.64 3.75 -17.00
C TYR A 319 -6.05 3.42 -16.50
N HIS A 320 -6.10 2.76 -15.34
CA HIS A 320 -7.34 2.51 -14.64
C HIS A 320 -8.02 3.83 -14.25
N LYS A 321 -9.32 3.99 -14.55
CA LYS A 321 -10.14 5.19 -14.31
C LYS A 321 -10.11 5.82 -12.90
N ARG A 322 -9.57 5.10 -11.91
CA ARG A 322 -9.43 5.56 -10.52
C ARG A 322 -8.10 6.26 -10.24
N VAL A 323 -7.09 6.09 -11.11
CA VAL A 323 -5.75 6.67 -10.95
C VAL A 323 -5.79 8.19 -10.70
N PRO A 324 -6.48 9.02 -11.52
CA PRO A 324 -6.44 10.48 -11.32
C PRO A 324 -6.90 10.87 -9.91
N ARG A 325 -8.06 10.33 -9.51
CA ARG A 325 -8.66 10.61 -8.20
C ARG A 325 -7.80 10.11 -7.04
N ILE A 326 -7.18 8.94 -7.19
CA ILE A 326 -6.30 8.39 -6.14
C ILE A 326 -5.06 9.27 -5.96
N LEU A 327 -4.42 9.72 -7.04
CA LEU A 327 -3.26 10.60 -6.96
C LEU A 327 -3.59 11.95 -6.31
N GLU A 328 -4.74 12.54 -6.67
CA GLU A 328 -5.27 13.74 -6.03
C GLU A 328 -5.49 13.52 -4.51
N GLU A 329 -6.21 12.46 -4.14
CA GLU A 329 -6.50 12.12 -2.75
C GLU A 329 -5.23 11.84 -1.92
N MET A 330 -4.21 11.18 -2.50
CA MET A 330 -2.92 10.95 -1.84
C MET A 330 -2.18 12.27 -1.54
N ILE A 331 -2.21 13.24 -2.46
CA ILE A 331 -1.59 14.56 -2.25
C ILE A 331 -2.32 15.34 -1.15
N GLU A 332 -3.64 15.40 -1.22
CA GLU A 332 -4.45 16.13 -0.23
C GLU A 332 -4.27 15.55 1.17
N GLU A 333 -4.31 14.22 1.31
CA GLU A 333 -4.35 13.57 2.62
C GLU A 333 -3.00 13.54 3.33
N ASN A 334 -1.89 13.67 2.60
CA ASN A 334 -0.53 13.59 3.12
C ASN A 334 -0.27 14.58 4.28
N VAL A 335 -0.89 15.76 4.23
CA VAL A 335 -0.71 16.80 5.27
C VAL A 335 -1.53 16.56 6.53
N LEU A 336 -2.38 15.53 6.56
CA LEU A 336 -3.30 15.20 7.66
C LEU A 336 -3.12 13.77 8.20
N LEU A 337 -1.97 13.14 7.95
CA LEU A 337 -1.70 11.76 8.39
C LEU A 337 -1.60 11.56 9.91
N ALA A 338 -1.48 12.65 10.68
CA ALA A 338 -1.57 12.60 12.13
C ALA A 338 -2.99 12.25 12.62
N TYR A 339 -3.99 12.45 11.77
CA TYR A 339 -5.42 12.23 12.05
C TYR A 339 -5.92 11.03 11.22
N PRO A 340 -6.19 9.87 11.86
CA PRO A 340 -6.91 8.78 11.20
C PRO A 340 -8.23 9.28 10.62
N TYR A 341 -8.61 8.80 9.44
CA TYR A 341 -9.80 9.32 8.77
C TYR A 341 -11.10 9.03 9.54
N ILE A 342 -12.07 9.92 9.37
CA ILE A 342 -13.43 9.81 9.91
C ILE A 342 -14.35 9.43 8.76
N ASP A 343 -15.01 8.27 8.86
CA ASP A 343 -16.06 7.87 7.91
C ASP A 343 -17.37 8.60 8.27
N ILE A 344 -17.84 9.48 7.39
CA ILE A 344 -19.03 10.30 7.62
C ILE A 344 -20.27 9.42 7.75
N HIS A 345 -20.37 8.32 6.98
CA HIS A 345 -21.53 7.45 7.03
C HIS A 345 -21.59 6.71 8.36
N VAL A 346 -20.46 6.18 8.84
CA VAL A 346 -20.41 5.52 10.16
C VAL A 346 -20.72 6.51 11.29
N LEU A 347 -20.26 7.75 11.16
CA LEU A 347 -20.57 8.81 12.12
C LEU A 347 -22.08 9.10 12.16
N CYS A 348 -22.70 9.23 10.99
CA CYS A 348 -24.14 9.42 10.86
C CYS A 348 -24.94 8.25 11.44
N ASP A 349 -24.53 7.00 11.15
CA ASP A 349 -25.17 5.79 11.69
C ASP A 349 -25.11 5.78 13.23
N LEU A 350 -23.96 6.15 13.81
CA LEU A 350 -23.77 6.20 15.26
C LEU A 350 -24.70 7.21 15.96
N TYR A 351 -25.00 8.34 15.31
CA TYR A 351 -25.84 9.41 15.87
C TYR A 351 -27.25 9.50 15.27
N ASN A 352 -27.68 8.51 14.47
CA ASN A 352 -28.96 8.51 13.76
C ASN A 352 -29.20 9.77 12.90
N LEU A 353 -28.17 10.22 12.20
CA LEU A 353 -28.21 11.35 11.26
C LEU A 353 -28.31 10.85 9.82
N THR A 354 -28.83 11.69 8.93
CA THR A 354 -28.81 11.40 7.49
C THR A 354 -27.48 11.88 6.91
N PRO A 355 -26.70 11.06 6.18
CA PRO A 355 -25.46 11.50 5.57
C PRO A 355 -25.68 12.61 4.52
N PRO A 356 -25.12 13.83 4.71
CA PRO A 356 -25.08 14.85 3.68
C PRO A 356 -24.04 14.50 2.61
N LYS A 357 -23.91 15.30 1.54
CA LYS A 357 -22.82 15.09 0.58
C LYS A 357 -21.49 15.41 1.25
N ASN A 358 -20.49 14.55 1.07
CA ASN A 358 -19.15 14.79 1.62
C ASN A 358 -18.56 16.14 1.22
N LYS A 359 -18.87 16.65 0.01
CA LYS A 359 -18.39 17.97 -0.44
C LYS A 359 -18.88 19.08 0.50
N ASP A 360 -20.13 19.03 0.91
CA ASP A 360 -20.77 20.07 1.72
C ASP A 360 -20.16 20.07 3.14
N VAL A 361 -19.89 18.89 3.71
CA VAL A 361 -19.18 18.75 4.99
C VAL A 361 -17.76 19.30 4.91
N ILE A 362 -17.03 18.96 3.85
CA ILE A 362 -15.66 19.45 3.61
C ILE A 362 -15.65 20.98 3.50
N GLU A 363 -16.57 21.56 2.74
CA GLU A 363 -16.67 23.01 2.55
C GLU A 363 -17.04 23.73 3.85
N TYR A 364 -18.02 23.20 4.59
CA TYR A 364 -18.41 23.74 5.89
C TYR A 364 -17.22 23.79 6.87
N LEU A 365 -16.51 22.66 7.02
CA LEU A 365 -15.36 22.57 7.93
C LEU A 365 -14.20 23.47 7.50
N ARG A 366 -13.93 23.59 6.19
CA ARG A 366 -12.92 24.52 5.66
C ARG A 366 -13.29 25.97 5.95
N ASN A 367 -14.56 26.35 5.79
CA ASN A 367 -15.06 27.69 6.12
C ASN A 367 -14.98 27.99 7.63
N ALA A 368 -15.08 26.96 8.46
CA ALA A 368 -14.85 27.04 9.91
C ALA A 368 -13.35 27.08 10.30
N GLY A 369 -12.43 27.04 9.33
CA GLY A 369 -10.98 27.16 9.55
C GLY A 369 -10.23 25.85 9.74
N TYR A 370 -10.92 24.70 9.65
CA TYR A 370 -10.29 23.38 9.74
C TYR A 370 -9.59 22.98 8.44
N LYS A 371 -8.52 22.20 8.57
CA LYS A 371 -7.92 21.51 7.43
C LYS A 371 -8.72 20.26 7.15
N VAL A 372 -9.06 20.03 5.89
CA VAL A 372 -9.83 18.85 5.47
C VAL A 372 -9.33 18.34 4.13
N ALA A 373 -9.14 17.03 4.05
CA ALA A 373 -8.81 16.31 2.83
C ALA A 373 -9.75 15.12 2.63
N ARG A 374 -9.98 14.76 1.37
CA ARG A 374 -10.49 13.41 1.06
C ARG A 374 -9.40 12.38 1.35
N THR A 375 -9.77 11.10 1.35
CA THR A 375 -8.83 10.00 1.56
C THR A 375 -9.09 8.87 0.57
N HIS A 376 -8.03 8.37 -0.06
CA HIS A 376 -8.17 7.27 -1.03
C HIS A 376 -8.58 5.95 -0.38
N PHE A 377 -8.38 5.83 0.95
CA PHE A 377 -8.72 4.65 1.73
C PHE A 377 -10.22 4.35 1.72
N ARG A 378 -11.06 5.39 1.69
CA ARG A 378 -12.51 5.24 1.84
C ARG A 378 -13.27 6.44 1.23
N PRO A 379 -14.11 6.23 0.20
CA PRO A 379 -14.81 7.32 -0.49
C PRO A 379 -15.72 8.18 0.39
N THR A 380 -16.27 7.59 1.45
CA THR A 380 -17.18 8.21 2.43
C THR A 380 -16.45 8.93 3.56
N ALA A 381 -15.11 8.88 3.60
CA ALA A 381 -14.34 9.42 4.69
C ALA A 381 -13.62 10.74 4.34
N ILE A 382 -13.24 11.44 5.40
CA ILE A 382 -12.41 12.64 5.36
C ILE A 382 -11.29 12.54 6.40
N ARG A 383 -10.15 13.19 6.14
CA ARG A 383 -9.16 13.51 7.18
C ARG A 383 -9.33 14.97 7.58
N THR A 384 -9.24 15.26 8.86
CA THR A 384 -9.33 16.63 9.37
C THR A 384 -8.67 16.77 10.73
N ASP A 385 -8.23 17.97 11.06
CA ASP A 385 -7.82 18.38 12.41
C ASP A 385 -9.00 18.79 13.31
N ALA A 386 -10.24 18.79 12.79
CA ALA A 386 -11.46 18.96 13.57
C ALA A 386 -11.73 17.75 14.48
N SER A 387 -12.33 17.99 15.67
CA SER A 387 -12.76 16.89 16.54
C SER A 387 -13.95 16.14 15.94
N VAL A 388 -14.23 14.92 16.43
CA VAL A 388 -15.41 14.18 15.96
C VAL A 388 -16.70 14.93 16.28
N VAL A 389 -16.71 15.69 17.38
CA VAL A 389 -17.85 16.52 17.78
C VAL A 389 -18.06 17.65 16.78
N ASP A 390 -17.00 18.32 16.33
CA ASP A 390 -17.10 19.40 15.34
C ASP A 390 -17.61 18.88 13.99
N VAL A 391 -17.12 17.72 13.55
CA VAL A 391 -17.62 17.07 12.31
C VAL A 391 -19.10 16.70 12.44
N LYS A 392 -19.52 16.18 13.60
CA LYS A 392 -20.93 15.89 13.87
C LYS A 392 -21.79 17.17 13.86
N SER A 393 -21.32 18.24 14.49
CA SER A 393 -22.02 19.53 14.51
C SER A 393 -22.18 20.08 13.09
N ALA A 394 -21.12 20.05 12.28
CA ALA A 394 -21.17 20.44 10.87
C ALA A 394 -22.23 19.65 10.08
N ILE A 395 -22.30 18.33 10.30
CA ILE A 395 -23.34 17.49 9.68
C ILE A 395 -24.74 17.90 10.14
N SER A 396 -24.93 18.14 11.44
CA SER A 396 -26.23 18.48 12.03
C SER A 396 -26.77 19.81 11.48
N GLU A 397 -25.90 20.82 11.40
CA GLU A 397 -26.20 22.12 10.78
C GLU A 397 -26.60 21.98 9.31
N LEU A 398 -25.86 21.18 8.52
CA LEU A 398 -26.14 20.96 7.10
C LEU A 398 -27.48 20.25 6.85
N ILE A 399 -27.98 19.45 7.80
CA ILE A 399 -29.28 18.77 7.69
C ILE A 399 -30.40 19.48 8.46
N GLY A 400 -30.12 20.62 9.08
CA GLY A 400 -31.07 21.42 9.86
C GLY A 400 -31.54 20.75 11.15
N ARG A 401 -30.63 20.10 11.90
CA ARG A 401 -30.93 19.40 13.16
C ARG A 401 -30.11 19.90 14.34
#